data_AF-F7XLE5-F1
#
_entry.id   AF-F7XLE5-F1
#
_cell.length_a   1.000
_cell.length_b   1.000
_cell.length_c   1.000
_cell.angle_alpha   90.00
_cell.angle_beta   90.00
_cell.angle_gamma   90.00
#
_symmetry.space_group_name_H-M   'P 1'
#
loop_
_entity.id
_entity.type
_entity.pdbx_description
1 polymer ?
#
loop_
_entity_poly.entity_id
_entity_poly.type
_entity_poly.pdbx_seq_one_letter_code
_entity_poly.pdbx_strand_id
1 'polypeptide(L)'
;MRDIVAVDISGRHRTSRGHYYIVCAAVSLSVSPDHIEKIHQVNTKAFRMYRPLKVLDVVQIIEKTVSNIKREGVIVTEKGDMYNKPLNFVSSRFKGEFKYQESISERLAVQLAHHISLSSRKLLVQELDKI
;
A
#
# COMPACT_ATOMS: atom_id res chain seq x y z
N MET A 1 8.34 -17.93 10.99
CA MET A 1 8.63 -16.88 10.00
C MET A 1 7.55 -16.96 8.93
N ARG A 2 6.98 -15.82 8.52
CA ARG A 2 5.90 -15.76 7.53
C ARG A 2 6.28 -14.75 6.44
N ASP A 3 5.92 -15.04 5.21
CA ASP A 3 6.05 -14.08 4.12
C ASP A 3 4.80 -13.20 4.01
N ILE A 4 5.02 -11.90 3.92
CA ILE A 4 3.96 -10.90 3.78
C ILE A 4 4.30 -9.92 2.65
N VAL A 5 3.28 -9.24 2.16
CA VAL A 5 3.41 -8.06 1.31
C VAL A 5 2.76 -6.89 2.05
N ALA A 6 3.58 -6.05 2.68
CA ALA A 6 3.09 -4.86 3.36
C ALA A 6 2.82 -3.76 2.35
N VAL A 7 1.67 -3.10 2.46
CA VAL A 7 1.21 -2.11 1.48
C VAL A 7 0.67 -0.87 2.16
N ASP A 8 1.01 0.30 1.61
CA ASP A 8 0.43 1.60 1.98
C ASP A 8 0.13 2.42 0.71
N ILE A 9 -0.83 3.34 0.83
CA ILE A 9 -1.19 4.30 -0.22
C ILE A 9 -1.12 5.73 0.29
N SER A 10 -0.30 6.55 -0.37
CA SER A 10 -0.25 8.00 -0.18
C SER A 10 -1.07 8.74 -1.23
N GLY A 11 -1.56 9.94 -0.88
CA GLY A 11 -2.13 10.88 -1.83
C GLY A 11 -3.64 10.86 -2.01
N ARG A 12 -4.37 10.31 -1.03
CA ARG A 12 -5.84 10.28 -1.00
C ARG A 12 -6.50 11.66 -0.89
N HIS A 13 -5.71 12.73 -0.84
CA HIS A 13 -6.17 14.12 -0.85
C HIS A 13 -5.96 14.78 -2.21
N ARG A 14 -6.90 15.65 -2.58
CA ARG A 14 -6.88 16.40 -3.82
C ARG A 14 -5.72 17.40 -3.77
N THR A 15 -4.95 17.47 -4.85
CA THR A 15 -3.91 18.49 -5.03
C THR A 15 -4.52 19.82 -5.46
N SER A 16 -3.75 20.90 -5.35
CA SER A 16 -4.13 22.25 -5.83
C SER A 16 -4.52 22.26 -7.31
N ARG A 17 -3.89 21.42 -8.13
CA ARG A 17 -4.20 21.20 -9.56
C ARG A 17 -5.51 20.40 -9.80
N GLY A 18 -6.26 20.08 -8.75
CA GLY A 18 -7.57 19.42 -8.87
C GLY A 18 -7.54 17.90 -9.07
N HIS A 19 -6.36 17.27 -9.05
CA HIS A 19 -6.17 15.82 -9.24
C HIS A 19 -5.71 15.13 -7.95
N TYR A 20 -5.86 13.81 -7.88
CA TYR A 20 -5.27 12.97 -6.85
C TYR A 20 -4.08 12.23 -7.45
N TYR A 21 -2.87 12.58 -7.03
CA TYR A 21 -1.67 11.82 -7.34
C TYR A 21 -1.45 10.81 -6.23
N ILE A 22 -1.85 9.58 -6.54
CA ILE A 22 -1.79 8.43 -5.65
C ILE A 22 -0.48 7.70 -5.89
N VAL A 23 0.21 7.32 -4.84
CA VAL A 23 1.32 6.37 -4.92
C VAL A 23 1.05 5.22 -3.97
N CYS A 24 1.09 4.01 -4.50
CA CYS A 24 1.03 2.79 -3.73
C CYS A 24 2.43 2.17 -3.65
N ALA A 25 2.84 1.76 -2.46
CA ALA A 25 4.07 1.01 -2.24
C ALA A 25 3.71 -0.39 -1.73
N ALA A 26 4.29 -1.42 -2.32
CA ALA A 26 4.21 -2.80 -1.88
C ALA A 26 5.62 -3.31 -1.55
N VAL A 27 5.77 -3.89 -0.37
CA VAL A 27 7.06 -4.39 0.14
C VAL A 27 6.91 -5.87 0.47
N SER A 28 7.65 -6.73 -0.22
CA SER A 28 7.70 -8.18 0.05
C SER A 28 8.74 -8.46 1.12
N LEU A 29 8.33 -9.12 2.20
CA LEU A 29 9.14 -9.34 3.39
C LEU A 29 8.96 -10.76 3.95
N SER A 30 9.99 -11.24 4.66
CA SER A 30 9.82 -12.30 5.67
C SER A 30 9.86 -11.67 7.06
N VAL A 31 8.93 -12.07 7.92
CA VAL A 31 8.79 -11.53 9.28
C VAL A 31 8.67 -12.63 10.34
N SER A 32 9.18 -12.34 11.53
CA SER A 32 8.81 -12.98 12.81
C SER A 32 7.68 -12.18 13.46
N PRO A 33 7.11 -12.57 14.62
CA PRO A 33 6.05 -11.79 15.26
C PRO A 33 6.44 -10.35 15.61
N ASP A 34 7.72 -10.11 15.88
CA ASP A 34 8.23 -8.84 16.39
C ASP A 34 9.25 -8.17 15.50
N HIS A 35 9.89 -8.87 14.55
CA HIS A 35 10.95 -8.29 13.72
C HIS A 35 10.70 -8.52 12.21
N ILE A 36 11.27 -7.62 11.40
CA ILE A 36 11.45 -7.83 9.96
C ILE A 36 12.75 -8.59 9.78
N GLU A 37 12.67 -9.82 9.27
CA GLU A 37 13.84 -10.68 9.07
C GLU A 37 14.55 -10.35 7.75
N LYS A 38 13.77 -10.07 6.70
CA LYS A 38 14.30 -9.81 5.37
C LYS A 38 13.33 -9.01 4.51
N ILE A 39 13.87 -8.06 3.74
CA ILE A 39 13.19 -7.39 2.64
C ILE A 39 13.61 -8.07 1.33
N HIS A 40 12.66 -8.56 0.55
CA HIS A 40 12.94 -9.23 -0.73
C HIS A 40 12.81 -8.29 -1.92
N GLN A 41 11.78 -7.44 -1.91
CA GLN A 41 11.46 -6.55 -3.01
C GLN A 41 10.62 -5.37 -2.55
N VAL A 42 10.85 -4.21 -3.16
CA VAL A 42 9.96 -3.04 -3.10
C VAL A 42 9.42 -2.79 -4.50
N ASN A 43 8.12 -2.54 -4.62
CA ASN A 43 7.51 -2.06 -5.85
C ASN A 43 6.64 -0.84 -5.55
N THR A 44 6.70 0.17 -6.41
CA THR A 44 5.87 1.36 -6.32
C THR A 44 5.11 1.58 -7.63
N LYS A 45 3.86 2.05 -7.54
CA LYS A 45 3.10 2.51 -8.71
C LYS A 45 2.39 3.82 -8.41
N ALA A 46 2.43 4.73 -9.37
CA ALA A 46 1.73 6.00 -9.34
C ALA A 46 0.43 5.91 -10.16
N PHE A 47 -0.62 6.60 -9.68
CA PHE A 47 -1.91 6.69 -10.34
C PHE A 47 -2.42 8.13 -10.27
N ARG A 48 -3.03 8.60 -11.35
CA ARG A 48 -3.74 9.88 -11.38
C ARG A 48 -5.24 9.60 -11.33
N MET A 49 -5.93 10.15 -10.34
CA MET A 49 -7.39 10.06 -10.22
C MET A 49 -8.03 11.45 -10.29
N TYR A 50 -9.25 11.51 -10.83
CA TYR A 50 -10.02 12.74 -11.02
C TYR A 50 -11.19 12.86 -10.04
N ARG A 51 -11.38 11.85 -9.19
CA ARG A 51 -12.41 11.78 -8.15
C ARG A 51 -11.83 11.17 -6.87
N PRO A 52 -12.46 11.38 -5.71
CA PRO A 52 -12.11 10.67 -4.50
C PRO A 52 -12.13 9.14 -4.71
N LEU A 53 -11.22 8.45 -4.02
CA LEU A 53 -11.15 6.99 -4.04
C LEU A 53 -12.32 6.40 -3.24
N LYS A 54 -12.84 5.29 -3.73
CA LYS A 54 -13.69 4.36 -3.00
C LYS A 54 -12.84 3.14 -2.62
N VAL A 55 -13.33 2.30 -1.69
CA VAL A 55 -12.64 1.08 -1.25
C VAL A 55 -12.24 0.19 -2.44
N LEU A 56 -13.10 0.03 -3.46
CA LEU A 56 -12.77 -0.79 -4.64
C LEU A 56 -11.63 -0.19 -5.47
N ASP A 57 -11.48 1.14 -5.51
CA ASP A 57 -10.34 1.77 -6.19
C ASP A 57 -9.04 1.47 -5.43
N VAL A 58 -9.08 1.52 -4.09
CA VAL A 58 -7.94 1.16 -3.22
C VAL A 58 -7.52 -0.29 -3.46
N VAL A 59 -8.47 -1.23 -3.45
CA VAL A 59 -8.19 -2.64 -3.73
C VAL A 59 -7.53 -2.82 -5.10
N GLN A 60 -8.08 -2.23 -6.15
CA GLN A 60 -7.51 -2.32 -7.50
C GLN A 60 -6.09 -1.73 -7.59
N ILE A 61 -5.83 -0.62 -6.91
CA ILE A 61 -4.51 0.00 -6.85
C ILE A 61 -3.50 -0.94 -6.17
N ILE A 62 -3.91 -1.55 -5.06
CA ILE A 62 -3.06 -2.51 -4.33
C ILE A 62 -2.79 -3.73 -5.20
N GLU A 63 -3.80 -4.36 -5.80
CA GLU A 63 -3.61 -5.53 -6.67
C GLU A 63 -2.69 -5.22 -7.85
N LYS A 64 -2.89 -4.08 -8.51
CA LYS A 64 -2.01 -3.64 -9.60
C LYS A 64 -0.58 -3.45 -9.12
N THR A 65 -0.36 -3.00 -7.89
CA THR A 65 0.99 -2.79 -7.35
C THR A 65 1.61 -4.12 -6.89
N VAL A 66 0.85 -4.98 -6.23
CA VAL A 66 1.30 -6.30 -5.74
C VAL A 66 1.55 -7.28 -6.90
N SER A 67 0.84 -7.18 -8.03
CA SER A 67 1.07 -8.05 -9.19
C SER A 67 2.49 -8.02 -9.79
N ASN A 68 3.32 -7.02 -9.43
CA ASN A 68 4.73 -6.94 -9.82
C ASN A 68 5.69 -7.49 -8.75
N ILE A 69 5.19 -7.97 -7.62
CA ILE A 69 5.98 -8.62 -6.58
C ILE A 69 6.17 -10.10 -6.97
N LYS A 70 7.43 -10.55 -7.01
CA LYS A 70 7.76 -11.92 -7.44
C LYS A 70 7.48 -12.99 -6.38
N ARG A 71 7.59 -12.63 -5.11
CA ARG A 71 7.41 -13.55 -3.98
C ARG A 71 6.05 -13.32 -3.36
N GLU A 72 5.18 -14.31 -3.50
CA GLU A 72 3.86 -14.31 -2.91
C GLU A 72 3.93 -14.21 -1.37
N GLY A 73 2.87 -13.67 -0.81
CA GLY A 73 2.73 -13.46 0.63
C GLY A 73 1.38 -12.81 0.90
N VAL A 74 0.98 -12.82 2.17
CA VAL A 74 -0.30 -12.22 2.55
C VAL A 74 -0.21 -10.72 2.50
N ILE A 75 -1.18 -10.08 1.84
CA ILE A 75 -1.26 -8.64 1.75
C ILE A 75 -1.66 -8.11 3.13
N VAL A 76 -0.84 -7.20 3.67
CA VAL A 76 -1.05 -6.57 4.97
C VAL A 76 -1.15 -5.06 4.80
N THR A 77 -2.22 -4.48 5.33
CA THR A 77 -2.42 -3.02 5.35
C THR A 77 -2.87 -2.53 6.73
N GLU A 78 -2.87 -1.20 6.90
CA GLU A 78 -3.62 -0.58 7.99
C GLU A 78 -5.12 -0.60 7.74
N LYS A 79 -5.90 -0.63 8.82
CA LYS A 79 -7.38 -0.57 8.75
C LYS A 79 -7.87 0.77 8.19
N GLY A 80 -7.14 1.84 8.44
CA GLY A 80 -7.40 3.19 7.92
C GLY A 80 -7.27 3.28 6.39
N ASP A 81 -6.46 2.43 5.75
CA ASP A 81 -6.32 2.40 4.30
C ASP A 81 -7.60 1.98 3.59
N MET A 82 -8.40 1.18 4.29
CA MET A 82 -9.65 0.62 3.80
C MET A 82 -10.87 1.34 4.35
N TYR A 83 -10.75 2.62 4.72
CA TYR A 83 -11.85 3.42 5.29
C TYR A 83 -12.50 2.75 6.52
N ASN A 84 -11.69 2.06 7.33
CA ASN A 84 -12.12 1.31 8.49
C ASN A 84 -13.16 0.20 8.23
N LYS A 85 -13.25 -0.30 6.99
CA LYS A 85 -14.20 -1.37 6.65
C LYS A 85 -13.86 -2.68 7.37
N PRO A 86 -14.87 -3.51 7.70
CA PRO A 86 -14.67 -4.84 8.27
C PRO A 86 -13.77 -5.73 7.39
N LEU A 87 -12.99 -6.62 8.03
CA LEU A 87 -12.06 -7.50 7.32
C LEU A 87 -12.76 -8.35 6.26
N ASN A 88 -13.87 -9.00 6.62
CA ASN A 88 -14.66 -9.82 5.69
C ASN A 88 -15.17 -9.05 4.45
N PHE A 89 -15.51 -7.77 4.63
CA PHE A 89 -15.87 -6.91 3.51
C PHE A 89 -14.68 -6.69 2.58
N VAL A 90 -13.49 -6.42 3.11
CA VAL A 90 -12.33 -6.09 2.28
C VAL A 90 -11.69 -7.33 1.66
N SER A 91 -11.46 -8.38 2.45
CA SER A 91 -10.77 -9.60 2.00
C SER A 91 -11.50 -10.27 0.83
N SER A 92 -12.83 -10.27 0.83
CA SER A 92 -13.65 -10.81 -0.27
C SER A 92 -13.51 -10.08 -1.62
N ARG A 93 -12.79 -8.95 -1.66
CA ARG A 93 -12.56 -8.15 -2.88
C ARG A 93 -11.14 -8.29 -3.42
N PHE A 94 -10.24 -8.94 -2.68
CA PHE A 94 -8.89 -9.28 -3.13
C PHE A 94 -8.88 -10.67 -3.79
N LYS A 95 -8.01 -10.83 -4.80
CA LYS A 95 -7.71 -12.13 -5.43
C LYS A 95 -6.85 -13.04 -4.56
N GLY A 96 -6.01 -12.44 -3.71
CA GLY A 96 -5.09 -13.15 -2.81
C GLY A 96 -5.48 -13.01 -1.34
N GLU A 97 -4.69 -13.64 -0.46
CA GLU A 97 -4.89 -13.51 0.98
C GLU A 97 -4.63 -12.06 1.45
N PHE A 98 -5.55 -11.57 2.28
CA PHE A 98 -5.52 -10.22 2.83
C PHE A 98 -5.82 -10.24 4.32
N LYS A 99 -5.09 -9.45 5.09
CA LYS A 99 -5.38 -9.15 6.50
C LYS A 99 -5.03 -7.71 6.85
N TYR A 100 -5.55 -7.24 7.97
CA TYR A 100 -5.00 -6.05 8.62
C TYR A 100 -3.80 -6.42 9.48
N GLN A 101 -2.92 -5.46 9.73
CA GLN A 101 -1.79 -5.64 10.65
C GLN A 101 -2.27 -5.99 12.07
N GLU A 102 -1.63 -6.97 12.69
CA GLU A 102 -1.95 -7.48 14.03
C GLU A 102 -0.72 -7.52 14.94
N SER A 103 0.46 -7.79 14.36
CA SER A 103 1.72 -7.94 15.08
C SER A 103 2.63 -6.71 14.99
N ILE A 104 3.70 -6.69 15.81
CA ILE A 104 4.66 -5.58 15.83
C ILE A 104 5.42 -5.51 14.50
N SER A 105 5.87 -6.65 13.97
CA SER A 105 6.59 -6.70 12.69
C SER A 105 5.72 -6.25 11.51
N GLU A 106 4.44 -6.63 11.49
CA GLU A 106 3.49 -6.19 10.47
C GLU A 106 3.28 -4.67 10.51
N ARG A 107 3.17 -4.08 11.72
CA ARG A 107 3.09 -2.63 11.87
C ARG A 107 4.35 -1.93 11.36
N LEU A 108 5.53 -2.44 11.71
CA LEU A 108 6.80 -1.90 11.22
C LEU A 108 6.90 -2.01 9.68
N ALA A 109 6.41 -3.11 9.12
CA ALA A 109 6.40 -3.33 7.68
C ALA A 109 5.46 -2.37 6.94
N VAL A 110 4.26 -2.12 7.46
CA VAL A 110 3.34 -1.12 6.88
C VAL A 110 3.91 0.29 7.04
N GLN A 111 4.55 0.61 8.17
CA GLN A 111 5.24 1.89 8.35
C GLN A 111 6.38 2.09 7.33
N LEU A 112 7.13 1.04 7.00
CA LEU A 112 8.12 1.06 5.93
C LEU A 112 7.46 1.38 4.58
N ALA A 113 6.37 0.68 4.24
CA ALA A 113 5.60 0.96 3.02
C ALA A 113 5.07 2.41 2.99
N HIS A 114 4.63 2.93 4.14
CA HIS A 114 4.18 4.30 4.30
C HIS A 114 5.26 5.33 3.99
N HIS A 115 6.47 5.15 4.52
CA HIS A 115 7.58 6.05 4.22
C HIS A 115 7.96 6.03 2.74
N ILE A 116 7.92 4.85 2.09
CA ILE A 116 8.18 4.71 0.66
C ILE A 116 7.10 5.41 -0.17
N SER A 117 5.82 5.15 0.10
CA SER A 117 4.69 5.73 -0.65
C SER A 117 4.67 7.26 -0.52
N LEU A 118 4.88 7.78 0.70
CA LEU A 118 4.86 9.21 1.01
C LEU A 118 6.02 9.94 0.35
N SER A 119 7.24 9.41 0.46
CA SER A 119 8.43 10.04 -0.11
C SER A 119 8.39 10.01 -1.64
N SER A 120 7.98 8.89 -2.22
CA SER A 120 7.78 8.75 -3.68
C SER A 120 6.72 9.73 -4.18
N ARG A 121 5.62 9.90 -3.44
CA ARG A 121 4.59 10.89 -3.80
C ARG A 121 5.11 12.32 -3.71
N LYS A 122 5.87 12.66 -2.66
CA LYS A 122 6.45 14.01 -2.52
C LYS A 122 7.33 14.34 -3.72
N LEU A 123 8.20 13.42 -4.12
CA LEU A 123 9.04 13.57 -5.31
C LEU A 123 8.17 13.71 -6.58
N LEU A 124 7.18 12.84 -6.78
CA LEU A 124 6.28 12.92 -7.94
C LEU A 124 5.58 14.28 -8.04
N VAL A 125 5.02 14.78 -6.94
CA VAL A 125 4.34 16.09 -6.92
C VAL A 125 5.33 17.22 -7.20
N GLN A 126 6.52 17.18 -6.61
CA GLN A 126 7.57 18.17 -6.88
C GLN A 126 7.96 18.21 -8.37
N GLU A 127 8.16 17.05 -9.00
CA GLU A 127 8.50 16.99 -10.43
C GLU A 127 7.34 17.44 -11.34
N LEU A 128 6.11 17.12 -10.96
CA LEU A 128 4.92 17.57 -11.70
C LEU A 128 4.61 19.06 -11.49
N ASP A 129 5.07 19.66 -10.39
CA ASP A 129 4.90 21.09 -10.11
C ASP A 129 5.95 21.97 -10.80
N LYS A 130 7.11 21.41 -11.19
CA LYS A 130 8.12 22.08 -12.02
C LYS A 130 7.69 22.27 -13.48
N ILE A 131 6.65 21.54 -13.92
CA ILE A 131 6.07 21.57 -15.28
C ILE A 131 4.74 22.34 -15.22
#